data_AF-A0A2Z7CFC3-F1
#
_entry.id   AF-A0A2Z7CFC3-F1
#
_cell.length_a   1.000
_cell.length_b   1.000
_cell.length_c   1.000
_cell.angle_alpha   90.00
_cell.angle_beta   90.00
_cell.angle_gamma   90.00
#
_symmetry.space_group_name_H-M   'P 1'
#
loop_
_entity.id
_entity.type
_entity.pdbx_description
1 polymer ?
#
loop_
_entity_poly.entity_id
_entity_poly.type
_entity_poly.pdbx_seq_one_letter_code
_entity_poly.pdbx_strand_id
1 'polypeptide(L)'
;MAEESTKSWADTDSDSSSSSSSSSDSEQEEIHCLMANQTSDEEVFDFSNIEFTREDLVSALNDMVKEYRKLSHSFEEIKAENENLNKSSIESSTDTLEEIDSLKIELSKLMMENELLRNESSELKAEIEKSNLT
;
A
#
# COMPACT_ATOMS: atom_id res chain seq x y z
N MET A 1 17.82 -0.45 -14.10
CA MET A 1 16.96 -1.47 -14.70
C MET A 1 16.58 -2.42 -13.58
N ALA A 2 15.39 -2.27 -13.01
CA ALA A 2 14.90 -3.05 -11.88
C ALA A 2 13.75 -3.91 -12.39
N GLU A 3 13.88 -5.22 -12.20
CA GLU A 3 12.92 -6.23 -12.65
C GLU A 3 11.66 -6.17 -11.78
N GLU A 4 10.52 -5.99 -12.46
CA GLU A 4 9.18 -6.16 -11.95
C GLU A 4 8.89 -7.67 -11.83
N SER A 5 8.45 -8.14 -10.65
CA SER A 5 8.02 -9.53 -10.48
C SER A 5 6.53 -9.58 -10.12
N THR A 6 5.71 -9.63 -11.17
CA THR A 6 4.31 -10.03 -11.14
C THR A 6 4.21 -11.55 -11.18
N LYS A 7 3.66 -12.22 -10.15
CA LYS A 7 3.19 -13.61 -10.33
C LYS A 7 2.09 -14.04 -9.36
N SER A 8 0.86 -13.86 -9.85
CA SER A 8 -0.34 -14.72 -9.77
C SER A 8 -0.60 -15.55 -8.50
N TRP A 9 -1.68 -15.19 -7.80
CA TRP A 9 -2.45 -16.11 -6.96
C TRP A 9 -3.25 -17.04 -7.89
N ALA A 10 -3.17 -18.34 -7.68
CA ALA A 10 -3.92 -19.32 -8.45
C ALA A 10 -5.34 -19.43 -7.87
N ASP A 11 -6.35 -19.09 -8.68
CA ASP A 11 -7.72 -19.54 -8.51
C ASP A 11 -7.76 -21.05 -8.75
N THR A 12 -8.20 -21.83 -7.76
CA THR A 12 -8.55 -23.23 -7.96
C THR A 12 -10.05 -23.38 -7.70
N ASP A 13 -10.84 -23.03 -8.70
CA ASP A 13 -12.19 -23.57 -8.87
C ASP A 13 -12.05 -25.07 -9.15
N SER A 14 -12.58 -25.90 -8.27
CA SER A 14 -12.82 -27.31 -8.57
C SER A 14 -14.28 -27.63 -8.35
N ASP A 15 -15.09 -27.11 -9.28
CA ASP A 15 -16.33 -27.74 -9.68
C ASP A 15 -16.00 -29.03 -10.44
N SER A 16 -16.31 -30.17 -9.85
CA SER A 16 -16.49 -31.41 -10.62
C SER A 16 -17.67 -32.17 -10.05
N SER A 17 -18.83 -31.81 -10.57
CA SER A 17 -20.01 -32.66 -10.61
C SER A 17 -19.64 -34.01 -11.23
N SER A 18 -19.89 -35.09 -10.49
CA SER A 18 -20.05 -36.41 -11.10
C SER A 18 -21.52 -36.77 -11.02
N SER A 19 -22.24 -36.42 -12.07
CA SER A 19 -23.57 -36.94 -12.36
C SER A 19 -23.43 -38.32 -12.99
N SER A 20 -23.76 -39.37 -12.24
CA SER A 20 -24.12 -40.67 -12.81
C SER A 20 -25.65 -40.73 -12.95
N SER A 21 -26.13 -40.39 -14.14
CA SER A 21 -27.53 -40.53 -14.54
C SER A 21 -27.85 -42.01 -14.82
N SER A 22 -28.93 -42.55 -14.26
CA SER A 22 -29.86 -43.42 -15.01
C SER A 22 -31.15 -43.67 -14.23
N SER A 23 -32.29 -43.44 -14.88
CA SER A 23 -33.65 -43.59 -14.35
C SER A 23 -34.01 -45.05 -14.05
N SER A 24 -34.80 -45.28 -13.00
CA SER A 24 -35.77 -46.37 -12.97
C SER A 24 -36.95 -45.98 -12.06
N ASP A 25 -38.08 -45.84 -12.72
CA ASP A 25 -39.44 -45.67 -12.24
C ASP A 25 -39.84 -46.84 -11.32
N SER A 26 -40.28 -46.61 -10.07
CA SER A 26 -41.24 -47.46 -9.32
C SER A 26 -41.35 -47.05 -7.84
N GLU A 27 -42.50 -46.48 -7.52
CA GLU A 27 -43.38 -46.70 -6.35
C GLU A 27 -42.80 -46.92 -4.93
N GLN A 28 -43.27 -46.06 -4.00
CA GLN A 28 -43.34 -46.21 -2.54
C GLN A 28 -42.00 -46.14 -1.78
N GLU A 29 -41.56 -44.92 -1.43
CA GLU A 29 -40.57 -44.74 -0.37
C GLU A 29 -41.17 -43.85 0.74
N GLU A 30 -41.77 -44.52 1.71
CA GLU A 30 -42.17 -43.98 3.00
C GLU A 30 -40.90 -43.55 3.75
N ILE A 31 -40.53 -42.27 3.66
CA ILE A 31 -39.38 -41.70 4.37
C ILE A 31 -39.73 -41.62 5.86
N HIS A 32 -39.55 -42.74 6.55
CA HIS A 32 -39.59 -42.80 8.01
C HIS A 32 -38.44 -41.95 8.56
N CYS A 33 -38.73 -40.72 8.98
CA CYS A 33 -37.82 -39.92 9.79
C CYS A 33 -37.55 -40.67 11.11
N LEU A 34 -36.38 -41.30 11.23
CA LEU A 34 -35.88 -41.81 12.50
C LEU A 34 -35.59 -40.61 13.43
N MET A 35 -36.57 -40.22 14.24
CA MET A 35 -36.28 -39.54 15.49
C MET A 35 -35.67 -40.57 16.44
N ALA A 36 -34.34 -40.68 16.39
CA ALA A 36 -33.57 -41.42 17.37
C ALA A 36 -33.84 -40.78 18.74
N ASN A 37 -34.56 -41.50 19.61
CA ASN A 37 -34.68 -41.14 21.02
C ASN A 37 -33.29 -41.25 21.65
N GLN A 38 -32.61 -40.11 21.80
CA GLN A 38 -31.38 -40.01 22.58
C GLN A 38 -31.74 -40.19 24.05
N THR A 39 -31.64 -41.41 24.54
CA THR A 39 -31.75 -41.74 25.96
C THR A 39 -30.38 -41.57 26.62
N SER A 40 -30.35 -40.80 27.71
CA SER A 40 -29.32 -40.76 28.77
C SER A 40 -27.91 -40.37 28.34
N ASP A 41 -27.68 -39.08 28.17
CA ASP A 41 -26.99 -38.25 29.18
C ASP A 41 -27.15 -36.81 28.72
N GLU A 42 -28.21 -36.19 29.21
CA GLU A 42 -28.33 -34.74 29.25
C GLU A 42 -27.25 -34.26 30.22
N GLU A 43 -26.00 -34.23 29.75
CA GLU A 43 -25.04 -33.26 30.22
C GLU A 43 -25.64 -31.92 29.81
N VAL A 44 -26.63 -31.48 30.62
CA VAL A 44 -27.05 -30.10 30.70
C VAL A 44 -25.73 -29.39 30.84
N PHE A 45 -25.28 -28.75 29.76
CA PHE A 45 -24.21 -27.79 29.86
C PHE A 45 -24.70 -26.85 30.96
N ASP A 46 -24.17 -27.03 32.16
CA ASP A 46 -24.32 -26.07 33.22
C ASP A 46 -23.50 -24.89 32.71
N PHE A 47 -24.15 -24.10 31.86
CA PHE A 47 -23.85 -22.71 31.67
C PHE A 47 -24.10 -22.10 33.04
N SER A 48 -23.18 -22.34 33.97
CA SER A 48 -22.93 -21.51 35.12
C SER A 48 -22.79 -20.11 34.53
N ASN A 49 -23.93 -19.42 34.53
CA ASN A 49 -24.18 -18.26 33.69
C ASN A 49 -23.13 -17.21 34.04
N ILE A 50 -22.12 -17.04 33.19
CA ILE A 50 -21.57 -15.71 33.02
C ILE A 50 -22.75 -14.91 32.52
N GLU A 51 -23.26 -14.07 33.42
CA GLU A 51 -24.43 -13.22 33.31
C GLU A 51 -24.27 -12.29 32.10
N PHE A 52 -24.52 -12.81 30.91
CA PHE A 52 -24.44 -12.09 29.67
C PHE A 52 -25.84 -12.03 29.09
N THR A 53 -26.46 -10.87 29.28
CA THR A 53 -27.79 -10.62 28.76
C THR A 53 -27.72 -10.45 27.24
N ARG A 54 -28.84 -10.68 26.57
CA ARG A 54 -28.97 -10.36 25.14
C ARG A 54 -28.63 -8.89 24.88
N GLU A 55 -28.97 -8.03 25.83
CA GLU A 55 -28.72 -6.60 25.81
C GLU A 55 -27.22 -6.29 25.84
N ASP A 56 -26.43 -7.03 26.64
CA ASP A 56 -24.97 -6.90 26.68
C ASP A 56 -24.34 -7.25 25.32
N LEU A 57 -24.84 -8.28 24.64
CA LEU A 57 -24.39 -8.64 23.29
C LEU A 57 -24.67 -7.55 22.27
N VAL A 58 -25.90 -7.05 22.28
CA VAL A 58 -26.32 -6.00 21.36
C VAL A 58 -25.52 -4.72 21.61
N SER A 59 -25.24 -4.39 22.88
CA SER A 59 -24.40 -3.24 23.23
C SER A 59 -22.97 -3.42 22.72
N ALA A 60 -22.33 -4.55 23.01
CA ALA A 60 -20.98 -4.84 22.57
C ALA A 60 -20.83 -4.79 21.04
N LEU A 61 -21.80 -5.34 20.31
CA LEU A 61 -21.82 -5.29 18.85
C LEU A 61 -21.97 -3.85 18.34
N ASN A 62 -22.88 -3.08 18.92
CA ASN A 62 -23.09 -1.68 18.55
C ASN A 62 -21.84 -0.83 18.79
N ASP A 63 -21.14 -1.05 19.91
CA ASP A 63 -19.91 -0.35 20.22
C ASP A 63 -18.79 -0.74 19.26
N MET A 64 -18.65 -2.02 18.90
CA MET A 64 -17.72 -2.47 17.87
C MET A 64 -17.99 -1.80 16.52
N VAL A 65 -19.26 -1.67 16.11
CA VAL A 65 -19.64 -0.96 14.88
C VAL A 65 -19.28 0.52 14.94
N LYS A 66 -19.44 1.18 16.09
CA LYS A 66 -19.04 2.59 16.27
C LYS A 66 -17.53 2.75 16.18
N GLU A 67 -16.77 1.90 16.85
CA GLU A 67 -15.30 1.95 16.82
C GLU A 67 -14.76 1.63 15.43
N TYR A 68 -15.34 0.66 14.73
CA TYR A 68 -14.99 0.39 13.33
C TYR A 68 -15.28 1.60 12.43
N ARG A 69 -16.41 2.29 12.62
CA ARG A 69 -16.74 3.51 11.86
C ARG A 69 -15.71 4.62 12.12
N LYS A 70 -15.30 4.83 13.37
CA LYS A 70 -14.25 5.79 13.72
C LYS A 70 -12.92 5.40 13.05
N LEU A 71 -12.52 4.14 13.17
CA LEU A 71 -11.29 3.62 12.57
C LEU A 71 -11.28 3.79 11.05
N SER A 72 -12.41 3.47 10.38
CA SER A 72 -12.57 3.64 8.94
C SER A 72 -12.45 5.11 8.53
N HIS A 73 -12.99 6.04 9.33
CA HIS A 73 -12.84 7.45 9.05
C HIS A 73 -11.38 7.91 9.21
N SER A 74 -10.71 7.53 10.30
CA SER A 74 -9.31 7.86 10.53
C SER A 74 -8.40 7.28 9.44
N PHE A 75 -8.72 6.09 8.92
CA PHE A 75 -7.99 5.50 7.80
C PHE A 75 -8.09 6.36 6.53
N GLU A 76 -9.28 6.84 6.18
CA GLU A 76 -9.46 7.70 5.00
C GLU A 76 -8.77 9.06 5.17
N GLU A 77 -8.77 9.61 6.39
CA GLU A 77 -8.03 10.83 6.73
C GLU A 77 -6.52 10.65 6.57
N ILE A 78 -5.95 9.58 7.13
CA ILE A 78 -4.52 9.24 6.99
C ILE A 78 -4.14 9.03 5.52
N LYS A 79 -5.03 8.39 4.74
CA LYS A 79 -4.81 8.19 3.31
C LYS A 79 -4.76 9.53 2.57
N ALA A 80 -5.68 10.44 2.86
CA ALA A 80 -5.69 11.78 2.28
C ALA A 80 -4.44 12.61 2.68
N GLU A 81 -4.01 12.51 3.94
CA GLU A 81 -2.79 13.15 4.42
C GLU A 81 -1.54 12.61 3.73
N ASN A 82 -1.42 11.27 3.57
CA ASN A 82 -0.30 10.64 2.86
C ASN A 82 -0.22 11.09 1.40
N GLU A 83 -1.35 11.19 0.71
CA GLU A 83 -1.37 11.72 -0.66
C GLU A 83 -0.91 13.19 -0.72
N ASN A 84 -1.25 14.00 0.29
CA ASN A 84 -0.81 15.38 0.40
C ASN A 84 0.70 15.48 0.68
N LEU A 85 1.21 14.70 1.63
CA LEU A 85 2.64 14.65 1.95
C LEU A 85 3.48 14.22 0.74
N ASN A 86 3.01 13.24 -0.03
CA ASN A 86 3.68 12.84 -1.27
C ASN A 86 3.72 13.99 -2.29
N LYS A 87 2.61 14.73 -2.48
CA LYS A 87 2.58 15.89 -3.38
C LYS A 87 3.58 16.96 -2.93
N SER A 88 3.58 17.31 -1.64
CA SER A 88 4.52 18.27 -1.07
C SER A 88 5.98 17.80 -1.18
N SER A 89 6.24 16.51 -0.99
CA SER A 89 7.58 15.92 -1.12
C SER A 89 8.07 15.98 -2.57
N ILE A 90 7.19 15.71 -3.54
CA ILE A 90 7.54 15.79 -4.96
C ILE A 90 7.79 17.25 -5.35
N GLU A 91 6.91 18.17 -4.97
CA GLU A 91 7.01 19.60 -5.25
C GLU A 91 8.30 20.21 -4.66
N SER A 92 8.62 19.90 -3.41
CA SER A 92 9.89 20.32 -2.79
C SER A 92 11.12 19.71 -3.50
N SER A 93 11.02 18.47 -3.96
CA SER A 93 12.11 17.83 -4.70
C SER A 93 12.29 18.41 -6.10
N THR A 94 11.23 18.90 -6.74
CA THR A 94 11.33 19.53 -8.06
C THR A 94 11.96 20.92 -7.97
N ASP A 95 11.55 21.72 -6.98
CA ASP A 95 12.09 23.08 -6.78
C ASP A 95 13.61 23.05 -6.52
N THR A 96 14.05 22.10 -5.70
CA THR A 96 15.49 21.93 -5.40
C THR A 96 16.29 21.42 -6.61
N LEU A 97 15.68 20.64 -7.51
CA LEU A 97 16.36 20.15 -8.72
C LEU A 97 16.59 21.29 -9.72
N GLU A 98 15.59 22.16 -9.94
CA GLU A 98 15.72 23.32 -10.82
C GLU A 98 16.78 24.32 -10.32
N GLU A 99 16.89 24.50 -9.00
CA GLU A 99 17.94 25.33 -8.40
C GLU A 99 19.33 24.73 -8.62
N ILE A 100 19.50 23.42 -8.46
CA ILE A 100 20.78 22.72 -8.71
C ILE A 100 21.21 22.87 -10.17
N ASP A 101 20.30 22.70 -11.12
CA ASP A 101 20.60 22.85 -12.55
C ASP A 101 20.98 24.29 -12.90
N SER A 102 20.31 25.27 -12.30
CA SER A 102 20.64 26.69 -12.44
C SER A 102 22.05 27.00 -11.94
N LEU A 103 22.39 26.53 -10.73
CA LEU A 103 23.74 26.68 -10.16
C LEU A 103 24.81 25.99 -11.00
N LYS A 104 24.52 24.83 -11.59
CA LYS A 104 25.45 24.10 -12.46
C LYS A 104 25.76 24.88 -13.74
N ILE A 105 24.76 25.55 -14.32
CA ILE A 105 24.94 26.43 -15.48
C ILE A 105 25.81 27.63 -15.11
N GLU A 106 25.52 28.27 -13.98
CA GLU A 106 26.28 29.42 -13.50
C GLU A 106 27.76 29.06 -13.21
N LEU A 107 27.99 27.91 -12.58
CA LEU A 107 29.34 27.39 -12.34
C LEU A 107 30.12 27.15 -13.63
N SER A 108 29.46 26.59 -14.65
CA SER A 108 30.07 26.35 -15.96
C SER A 108 30.43 27.66 -16.66
N LYS A 109 29.58 28.70 -16.53
CA LYS A 109 29.86 30.05 -17.05
C LYS A 109 31.08 30.68 -16.35
N LEU A 110 31.11 30.64 -15.02
CA LEU A 110 32.24 31.13 -14.22
C LEU A 110 33.55 30.40 -14.56
N MET A 111 33.49 29.10 -14.82
CA MET A 111 34.66 28.30 -15.20
C MET A 111 35.28 28.78 -16.52
N MET A 112 34.44 29.04 -17.53
CA MET A 112 34.89 29.59 -18.82
C MET A 112 35.45 31.00 -18.66
N GLU A 113 34.81 31.85 -17.87
CA GLU A 113 35.29 33.22 -17.61
C GLU A 113 36.63 33.22 -16.89
N ASN A 114 36.81 32.34 -15.91
CA ASN A 114 38.08 32.20 -15.17
C ASN A 114 39.22 31.73 -16.08
N GLU A 115 38.92 30.78 -17.00
CA GLU A 115 39.87 30.32 -18.01
C GLU A 115 40.27 31.45 -18.97
N LEU A 116 39.33 32.25 -19.44
CA LEU A 116 39.59 33.41 -20.28
C LEU A 116 40.51 34.42 -19.58
N LEU A 117 40.18 34.81 -18.34
CA LEU A 117 40.97 35.76 -17.55
C LEU A 117 42.39 35.25 -17.28
N ARG A 118 42.54 33.94 -17.04
CA ARG A 118 43.86 33.32 -16.86
C ARG A 118 44.69 33.42 -18.14
N ASN A 119 44.07 33.24 -19.30
CA ASN A 119 44.74 33.37 -20.59
C ASN A 119 45.16 34.83 -20.85
N GLU A 120 44.25 35.79 -20.66
CA GLU A 120 44.55 37.23 -20.80
C GLU A 120 45.66 37.68 -19.84
N SER A 121 45.61 37.23 -18.58
CA SER A 121 46.65 37.51 -17.59
C SER A 121 48.02 36.95 -18.00
N SER A 122 48.04 35.76 -18.61
CA SER A 122 49.27 35.15 -19.12
C SER A 122 49.85 35.93 -20.31
N GLU A 123 49.00 36.41 -21.21
CA GLU A 123 49.40 37.25 -22.35
C GLU A 123 49.97 38.60 -21.89
N LEU A 124 49.27 39.30 -21.00
CA LEU A 124 49.74 40.55 -20.41
C LEU A 124 51.09 40.38 -19.70
N LYS A 125 51.26 39.28 -18.95
CA LYS A 125 52.53 38.98 -18.28
C LYS A 125 53.68 38.84 -19.29
N ALA A 126 53.45 38.16 -20.42
CA ALA A 126 54.45 38.01 -21.47
C ALA A 126 54.79 39.37 -22.13
N GLU A 127 53.80 40.22 -22.40
CA GLU A 127 54.02 41.56 -22.98
C GLU A 127 54.83 42.48 -22.02
N ILE A 128 54.58 42.39 -20.71
CA ILE A 128 55.36 43.11 -19.69
C ILE A 128 56.81 42.63 -19.68
N GLU A 129 57.05 41.32 -19.68
CA GLU A 129 58.41 40.76 -19.67
C GLU A 129 59.21 41.19 -20.90
N LYS A 130 58.59 41.12 -22.08
CA LYS A 130 59.16 41.62 -23.34
C LYS A 130 59.49 43.12 -23.27
N SER A 131 58.60 43.94 -22.72
CA SER A 131 58.82 45.39 -22.59
C SER A 131 59.96 45.73 -21.64
N ASN A 132 60.20 44.93 -20.60
CA ASN A 132 61.31 45.12 -19.65
C ASN A 132 62.68 44.69 -20.20
N LEU A 133 62.71 43.91 -21.29
CA LEU A 133 63.92 43.45 -21.98
C LEU A 133 64.39 44.42 -23.09
N THR A 134 63.61 45.46 -23.38
CA THR A 134 63.89 46.47 -24.42
C THR A 134 64.26 47.80 -23.80
#